data_AF-A0AAV9L1I4-F1
#
_entry.id   AF-A0AAV9L1I4-F1
#
_cell.length_a   1.000
_cell.length_b   1.000
_cell.length_c   1.000
_cell.angle_alpha   90.00
_cell.angle_beta   90.00
_cell.angle_gamma   90.00
#
_symmetry.space_group_name_H-M   'P 1'
#
loop_
_entity.id
_entity.type
_entity.pdbx_description
1 polymer ?
#
loop_
_entity_poly.entity_id
_entity_poly.type
_entity_poly.pdbx_seq_one_letter_code
_entity_poly.pdbx_strand_id
1 'polypeptide(L)'
;MEGLTIGGATPCVSSSLRRISSKTTYFASRLTPKSVKKHSLAALQPAFHLFSTNVPKRHIRARIFLPHLVASMEEVEQTYIMIKPDGVQRGLVGEIISRFERKGFKLTGLKLFQCPKELAEEHYKDLQSKPFFPKLIDYITSGPVVCMGWEGVGVVASARKLIGATNPLNAEPGTIRGDLAVQTGRNVVHGSDSPDNGKREIGLWFKEGELCAWTAVQEPWLVE
;
A
#
# COMPACT_ATOMS: atom_id res chain seq x y z
N MET A 1 60.10 -20.55 26.00
CA MET A 1 60.16 -21.47 24.86
C MET A 1 59.07 -21.01 23.90
N GLU A 2 59.46 -20.10 23.01
CA GLU A 2 59.59 -20.35 21.56
C GLU A 2 58.18 -20.43 20.92
N GLY A 3 57.70 -19.48 20.11
CA GLY A 3 58.38 -18.65 19.13
C GLY A 3 58.13 -19.23 17.75
N LEU A 4 57.12 -18.71 17.01
CA LEU A 4 57.13 -18.77 15.55
C LEU A 4 56.22 -17.68 14.94
N THR A 5 56.89 -16.72 14.30
CA THR A 5 56.39 -15.68 13.41
C THR A 5 56.41 -16.18 11.97
N ILE A 6 55.32 -16.06 11.20
CA ILE A 6 55.26 -15.80 9.74
C ILE A 6 53.82 -15.28 9.48
N GLY A 7 53.51 -14.11 8.90
CA GLY A 7 54.21 -13.32 7.90
C GLY A 7 53.61 -13.55 6.50
N GLY A 8 52.38 -13.10 6.24
CA GLY A 8 51.72 -13.31 4.94
C GLY A 8 50.72 -12.21 4.59
N ALA A 9 51.22 -11.16 3.95
CA ALA A 9 50.41 -10.14 3.31
C ALA A 9 49.88 -10.65 1.96
N THR A 10 48.59 -10.44 1.68
CA THR A 10 48.03 -10.51 0.33
C THR A 10 47.09 -9.32 0.08
N PRO A 11 47.03 -8.83 -1.17
CA PRO A 11 46.82 -7.41 -1.42
C PRO A 11 45.35 -7.03 -1.64
N CYS A 12 45.08 -5.80 -1.25
CA CYS A 12 43.93 -4.99 -1.64
C CYS A 12 43.84 -4.90 -3.17
N VAL A 13 42.71 -5.34 -3.75
CA VAL A 13 42.37 -5.05 -5.14
C VAL A 13 41.17 -4.10 -5.13
N SER A 14 41.46 -2.80 -5.28
CA SER A 14 40.46 -1.78 -5.55
C SER A 14 40.09 -1.80 -7.03
N SER A 15 38.91 -2.33 -7.37
CA SER A 15 38.38 -2.20 -8.72
C SER A 15 37.64 -0.86 -8.84
N SER A 16 38.31 0.14 -9.44
CA SER A 16 37.69 1.38 -9.90
C SER A 16 36.51 1.09 -10.84
N LEU A 17 35.30 1.44 -10.40
CA LEU A 17 34.13 1.53 -11.28
C LEU A 17 34.32 2.73 -12.20
N ARG A 18 34.61 2.45 -13.48
CA ARG A 18 34.63 3.45 -14.55
C ARG A 18 33.21 3.96 -14.78
N ARG A 19 33.03 5.26 -14.56
CA ARG A 19 31.83 6.03 -14.86
C ARG A 19 31.71 6.17 -16.39
N ILE A 20 30.92 5.33 -17.03
CA ILE A 20 30.56 5.51 -18.45
C ILE A 20 29.45 6.57 -18.51
N SER A 21 29.83 7.76 -18.97
CA SER A 21 28.91 8.84 -19.32
C SER A 21 28.41 8.62 -20.75
N SER A 22 27.18 8.15 -20.90
CA SER A 22 26.48 8.19 -22.20
C SER A 22 25.81 9.55 -22.35
N LYS A 23 26.44 10.46 -23.10
CA LYS A 23 25.82 11.68 -23.60
C LYS A 23 24.84 11.30 -24.73
N THR A 24 23.56 11.19 -24.41
CA THR A 24 22.50 11.15 -25.43
C THR A 24 22.12 12.59 -25.78
N THR A 25 22.63 13.06 -26.91
CA THR A 25 22.22 14.31 -27.55
C THR A 25 20.84 14.13 -28.18
N TYR A 26 19.81 14.72 -27.55
CA TYR A 26 18.51 14.89 -28.18
C TYR A 26 18.53 16.12 -29.09
N PHE A 27 18.37 15.89 -30.40
CA PHE A 27 18.17 16.93 -31.40
C PHE A 27 16.75 17.50 -31.23
N ALA A 28 16.66 18.76 -30.80
CA ALA A 28 15.41 19.51 -30.75
C ALA A 28 15.15 20.17 -32.12
N SER A 29 14.25 19.62 -32.93
CA SER A 29 13.74 20.31 -34.12
C SER A 29 12.63 21.28 -33.71
N ARG A 30 12.93 22.59 -33.78
CA ARG A 30 11.93 23.67 -33.67
C ARG A 30 10.99 23.62 -34.88
N LEU A 31 9.70 23.50 -34.63
CA LEU A 31 8.65 23.84 -35.58
C LEU A 31 7.92 25.08 -35.06
N THR A 32 8.01 26.17 -35.81
CA THR A 32 7.28 27.43 -35.58
C THR A 32 6.07 27.54 -36.54
N PRO A 33 5.04 28.33 -36.18
CA PRO A 33 3.66 28.04 -36.55
C PRO A 33 3.28 28.61 -37.93
N LYS A 34 2.46 27.88 -38.69
CA LYS A 34 1.76 28.43 -39.87
C LYS A 34 0.41 29.01 -39.46
N SER A 35 0.32 30.32 -39.61
CA SER A 35 -0.88 31.15 -39.50
C SER A 35 -1.94 30.72 -40.53
N VAL A 36 -3.13 30.36 -40.06
CA VAL A 36 -4.31 30.13 -40.92
C VAL A 36 -5.21 31.36 -40.82
N LYS A 37 -5.52 31.93 -41.99
CA LYS A 37 -6.33 33.14 -42.14
C LYS A 37 -7.78 32.90 -41.72
N LYS A 38 -8.29 33.77 -40.85
CA LYS A 38 -9.71 33.93 -40.53
C LYS A 38 -10.45 34.48 -41.74
N HIS A 39 -11.44 33.77 -42.24
CA HIS A 39 -12.47 34.34 -43.11
C HIS A 39 -13.71 34.63 -42.26
N SER A 40 -13.97 35.92 -42.11
CA SER A 40 -15.23 36.49 -41.62
C SER A 40 -16.30 36.26 -42.68
N LEU A 41 -17.39 35.57 -42.33
CA LEU A 41 -18.62 35.59 -43.10
C LEU A 41 -19.72 36.21 -42.25
N ALA A 42 -20.29 37.26 -42.82
CA ALA A 42 -21.25 38.16 -42.24
C ALA A 42 -22.60 37.49 -41.97
N ALA A 43 -23.32 38.11 -41.05
CA ALA A 43 -24.61 37.72 -40.50
C ALA A 43 -25.72 37.62 -41.56
N LEU A 44 -26.56 36.60 -41.38
CA LEU A 44 -27.93 36.56 -41.90
C LEU A 44 -28.83 36.09 -40.75
N GLN A 45 -29.58 37.03 -40.18
CA GLN A 45 -30.68 36.74 -39.26
C GLN A 45 -31.94 36.42 -40.08
N PRO A 46 -32.65 35.32 -39.82
CA PRO A 46 -34.06 35.22 -40.13
C PRO A 46 -34.88 35.58 -38.89
N ALA A 47 -35.71 36.61 -39.03
CA ALA A 47 -36.75 36.96 -38.08
C ALA A 47 -37.79 35.83 -38.05
N PHE A 48 -37.89 35.12 -36.92
CA PHE A 48 -39.01 34.22 -36.65
C PHE A 48 -39.88 34.80 -35.54
N HIS A 49 -41.15 34.96 -35.88
CA HIS A 49 -42.21 35.50 -35.05
C HIS A 49 -42.36 34.74 -33.72
N LEU A 50 -42.55 35.54 -32.67
CA LEU A 50 -42.86 35.13 -31.31
C LEU A 50 -44.19 34.34 -31.27
N PHE A 51 -44.10 33.03 -31.03
CA PHE A 51 -45.22 32.29 -30.45
C PHE A 51 -45.12 32.37 -28.92
N SER A 52 -45.96 33.24 -28.35
CA SER A 52 -46.21 33.30 -26.91
C SER A 52 -46.98 32.05 -26.50
N THR A 53 -46.33 31.13 -25.78
CA THR A 53 -47.00 30.04 -25.07
C THR A 53 -46.84 30.28 -23.58
N ASN A 54 -47.96 30.54 -22.90
CA ASN A 54 -48.01 30.60 -21.44
C ASN A 54 -47.77 29.20 -20.87
N VAL A 55 -46.54 28.92 -20.45
CA VAL A 55 -46.19 27.73 -19.67
C VAL A 55 -46.17 28.10 -18.19
N PRO A 56 -46.90 27.39 -17.31
CA PRO A 56 -46.91 27.70 -15.88
C PRO A 56 -45.53 27.42 -15.27
N LYS A 57 -44.97 28.41 -14.55
CA LYS A 57 -43.72 28.28 -13.80
C LYS A 57 -43.90 27.29 -12.64
N ARG A 58 -43.58 26.03 -12.87
CA ARG A 58 -43.34 25.06 -11.80
C ARG A 58 -41.99 25.38 -11.18
N HIS A 59 -41.98 25.79 -9.91
CA HIS A 59 -40.75 25.89 -9.11
C HIS A 59 -40.17 24.50 -8.91
N ILE A 60 -39.31 24.06 -9.85
CA ILE A 60 -38.44 22.91 -9.63
C ILE A 60 -37.35 23.42 -8.69
N ARG A 61 -37.47 23.09 -7.39
CA ARG A 61 -36.31 23.09 -6.50
C ARG A 61 -35.31 22.13 -7.14
N ALA A 62 -34.26 22.68 -7.75
CA ALA A 62 -33.09 21.90 -8.09
C ALA A 62 -32.54 21.36 -6.76
N ARG A 63 -32.95 20.14 -6.39
CA ARG A 63 -32.18 19.33 -5.48
C ARG A 63 -30.92 19.00 -6.26
N ILE A 64 -29.90 19.85 -6.09
CA ILE A 64 -28.57 19.54 -6.58
C ILE A 64 -28.18 18.29 -5.81
N PHE A 65 -28.33 17.14 -6.46
CA PHE A 65 -27.77 15.90 -5.96
C PHE A 65 -26.27 16.07 -6.15
N LEU A 66 -25.56 16.44 -5.08
CA LEU A 66 -24.10 16.46 -5.02
C LEU A 66 -23.66 15.07 -4.51
N PRO A 67 -23.50 14.04 -5.38
CA PRO A 67 -22.95 12.77 -4.94
C PRO A 67 -21.52 12.96 -4.37
N HIS A 68 -20.78 13.94 -4.89
CA HIS A 68 -19.41 14.24 -4.47
C HIS A 68 -19.29 14.69 -3.00
N LEU A 69 -20.34 15.27 -2.41
CA LEU A 69 -20.30 15.75 -1.02
C LEU A 69 -20.65 14.63 -0.01
N VAL A 70 -21.17 13.50 -0.51
CA VAL A 70 -21.43 12.29 0.29
C VAL A 70 -20.25 11.31 0.18
N ALA A 71 -19.56 11.26 -0.96
CA ALA A 71 -18.35 10.45 -1.15
C ALA A 71 -17.14 10.96 -0.34
N SER A 72 -17.06 12.25 -0.03
CA SER A 72 -15.94 12.85 0.73
C SER A 72 -15.98 12.65 2.25
N MET A 73 -16.86 11.78 2.76
CA MET A 73 -17.03 11.51 4.20
C MET A 73 -16.62 10.10 4.62
N GLU A 74 -15.92 9.36 3.77
CA GLU A 74 -15.37 8.05 4.17
C GLU A 74 -14.06 8.23 4.93
N GLU A 75 -13.99 7.74 6.17
CA GLU A 75 -12.78 7.83 6.98
C GLU A 75 -11.67 6.94 6.39
N VAL A 76 -10.54 7.57 6.08
CA VAL A 76 -9.32 6.86 5.68
C VAL A 76 -8.69 6.25 6.93
N GLU A 77 -8.60 4.93 6.95
CA GLU A 77 -8.00 4.16 8.03
C GLU A 77 -6.58 3.72 7.68
N GLN A 78 -5.83 3.30 8.70
CA GLN A 78 -4.56 2.60 8.54
C GLN A 78 -4.62 1.25 9.26
N THR A 79 -3.95 0.24 8.69
CA THR A 79 -3.84 -1.10 9.26
C THR A 79 -2.39 -1.58 9.27
N TYR A 80 -2.03 -2.35 10.28
CA TYR A 80 -0.75 -3.03 10.34
C TYR A 80 -0.89 -4.43 9.74
N ILE A 81 -0.02 -4.74 8.78
CA ILE A 81 0.10 -6.07 8.19
C ILE A 81 1.52 -6.57 8.42
N MET A 82 1.67 -7.83 8.81
CA MET A 82 2.99 -8.44 9.04
C MET A 82 3.10 -9.77 8.32
N ILE A 83 4.08 -9.92 7.45
CA ILE A 83 4.48 -11.22 6.91
C ILE A 83 5.35 -11.89 7.95
N LYS A 84 4.89 -13.04 8.45
CA LYS A 84 5.51 -13.81 9.53
C LYS A 84 6.76 -14.54 9.04
N PRO A 85 7.59 -15.10 9.94
CA PRO A 85 8.87 -15.70 9.54
C PRO A 85 8.75 -16.80 8.50
N ASP A 86 7.71 -17.64 8.57
CA ASP A 86 7.42 -18.66 7.57
C ASP A 86 7.06 -18.09 6.20
N GLY A 87 6.38 -16.94 6.14
CA GLY A 87 6.10 -16.24 4.89
C GLY A 87 7.37 -15.71 4.22
N VAL A 88 8.32 -15.21 5.02
CA VAL A 88 9.63 -14.77 4.54
C VAL A 88 10.47 -15.95 4.05
N GLN A 89 10.59 -17.00 4.88
CA GLN A 89 11.37 -18.21 4.55
C GLN A 89 10.87 -18.91 3.28
N ARG A 90 9.58 -18.79 2.96
CA ARG A 90 8.96 -19.38 1.77
C ARG A 90 8.98 -18.47 0.54
N GLY A 91 9.58 -17.28 0.62
CA GLY A 91 9.67 -16.35 -0.50
C GLY A 91 8.34 -15.72 -0.90
N LEU A 92 7.37 -15.60 0.03
CA LEU A 92 6.01 -15.11 -0.25
C LEU A 92 5.86 -13.59 -0.15
N VAL A 93 6.95 -12.86 0.12
CA VAL A 93 6.92 -11.41 0.37
C VAL A 93 6.32 -10.63 -0.79
N GLY A 94 6.83 -10.85 -2.00
CA GLY A 94 6.34 -10.17 -3.21
C GLY A 94 4.87 -10.50 -3.50
N GLU A 95 4.52 -11.79 -3.47
CA GLU A 95 3.14 -12.26 -3.71
C GLU A 95 2.14 -11.57 -2.78
N ILE A 96 2.44 -11.52 -1.47
CA ILE A 96 1.55 -10.89 -0.48
C ILE A 96 1.42 -9.39 -0.71
N ILE A 97 2.54 -8.67 -0.89
CA ILE A 97 2.53 -7.23 -1.17
C ILE A 97 1.69 -6.94 -2.43
N SER A 98 1.93 -7.67 -3.51
CA SER A 98 1.23 -7.48 -4.78
C SER A 98 -0.28 -7.75 -4.69
N ARG A 99 -0.77 -8.50 -3.70
CA ARG A 99 -2.23 -8.62 -3.49
C ARG A 99 -2.83 -7.32 -2.95
N PHE A 100 -2.14 -6.64 -2.03
CA PHE A 100 -2.58 -5.35 -1.48
C PHE A 100 -2.42 -4.22 -2.50
N GLU A 101 -1.31 -4.19 -3.26
CA GLU A 101 -1.10 -3.19 -4.33
C GLU A 101 -2.19 -3.29 -5.40
N ARG A 102 -2.46 -4.50 -5.93
CA ARG A 102 -3.51 -4.71 -6.94
C ARG A 102 -4.91 -4.41 -6.42
N LYS A 103 -5.13 -4.45 -5.10
CA LYS A 103 -6.40 -4.09 -4.48
C LYS A 103 -6.62 -2.57 -4.46
N GLY A 104 -5.56 -1.77 -4.59
CA GLY A 104 -5.61 -0.31 -4.59
C GLY A 104 -5.32 0.35 -3.23
N PHE A 105 -4.85 -0.40 -2.23
CA PHE A 105 -4.43 0.20 -0.96
C PHE A 105 -3.08 0.90 -1.09
N LYS A 106 -2.88 1.97 -0.31
CA LYS A 106 -1.66 2.77 -0.32
C LYS A 106 -0.66 2.23 0.72
N LEU A 107 0.52 1.82 0.26
CA LEU A 107 1.61 1.41 1.15
C LEU A 107 2.26 2.64 1.80
N THR A 108 2.22 2.74 3.13
CA THR A 108 2.79 3.88 3.88
C THR A 108 4.02 3.52 4.68
N GLY A 109 4.26 2.24 4.97
CA GLY A 109 5.46 1.79 5.65
C GLY A 109 5.84 0.37 5.22
N LEU A 110 7.13 0.09 5.08
CA LEU A 110 7.66 -1.21 4.72
C LEU A 110 9.05 -1.41 5.31
N LYS A 111 9.25 -2.45 6.12
CA LYS A 111 10.59 -2.84 6.58
C LYS A 111 10.72 -4.34 6.85
N LEU A 112 11.89 -4.89 6.53
CA LEU A 112 12.33 -6.20 7.02
C LEU A 112 12.90 -6.01 8.42
N PHE A 113 12.41 -6.78 9.39
CA PHE A 113 12.69 -6.54 10.80
C PHE A 113 12.86 -7.85 11.57
N GLN A 114 13.88 -7.92 12.42
CA GLN A 114 14.05 -9.02 13.38
C GLN A 114 13.38 -8.61 14.69
N CYS A 115 12.24 -9.23 15.02
CA CYS A 115 11.43 -8.86 16.18
C CYS A 115 12.11 -9.26 17.50
N PRO A 116 12.40 -8.32 18.42
CA PRO A 116 12.79 -8.64 19.79
C PRO A 116 11.63 -9.28 20.56
N LYS A 117 11.96 -10.09 21.56
CA LYS A 117 10.97 -10.83 22.35
C LYS A 117 10.00 -9.90 23.07
N GLU A 118 10.51 -8.81 23.63
CA GLU A 118 9.75 -7.83 24.40
C GLU A 118 8.69 -7.15 23.51
N LEU A 119 9.03 -6.86 22.25
CA LEU A 119 8.10 -6.28 21.28
C LEU A 119 7.01 -7.29 20.87
N ALA A 120 7.39 -8.56 20.67
CA ALA A 120 6.44 -9.62 20.36
C ALA A 120 5.44 -9.84 21.50
N GLU A 121 5.90 -9.81 22.75
CA GLU A 121 5.07 -9.94 23.95
C GLU A 121 4.10 -8.78 24.10
N GLU A 122 4.55 -7.54 23.92
CA GLU A 122 3.65 -6.38 23.94
C GLU A 122 2.62 -6.45 22.80
N HIS A 123 3.03 -6.85 21.59
CA HIS A 123 2.10 -7.00 20.46
C HIS A 123 0.99 -8.01 20.78
N TYR A 124 1.35 -9.17 21.36
CA TYR A 124 0.42 -10.25 21.69
C TYR A 124 -0.08 -10.26 23.14
N LYS A 125 0.00 -9.15 23.87
CA LYS A 125 -0.31 -9.10 25.32
C LYS A 125 -1.68 -9.65 25.70
N ASP A 126 -2.69 -9.48 24.84
CA ASP A 126 -4.06 -9.98 25.08
C ASP A 126 -4.15 -11.50 25.02
N LEU A 127 -3.10 -12.16 24.50
CA LEU A 127 -2.99 -13.62 24.40
C LEU A 127 -2.08 -14.22 25.48
N GLN A 128 -1.53 -13.43 26.40
CA GLN A 128 -0.55 -13.89 27.40
C GLN A 128 -1.03 -15.09 28.25
N SER A 129 -2.34 -15.18 28.51
CA SER A 129 -2.95 -16.26 29.29
C SER A 129 -3.23 -17.53 28.48
N LYS A 130 -3.00 -17.51 27.17
CA LYS A 130 -3.29 -18.64 26.29
C LYS A 130 -2.15 -19.65 26.33
N PRO A 131 -2.44 -20.97 26.34
CA PRO A 131 -1.42 -22.01 26.44
C PRO A 131 -0.44 -22.05 25.26
N PHE A 132 -0.82 -21.47 24.12
CA PHE A 132 0.03 -21.38 22.93
C PHE A 132 0.92 -20.13 22.91
N PHE A 133 0.79 -19.21 23.87
CA PHE A 133 1.50 -17.93 23.87
C PHE A 133 3.03 -18.09 23.82
N PRO A 134 3.68 -18.94 24.64
CA PRO A 134 5.13 -19.12 24.57
C PRO A 134 5.60 -19.54 23.16
N LYS A 135 4.89 -20.50 22.56
CA LYS A 135 5.19 -20.99 21.19
C LYS A 135 4.95 -19.92 20.12
N LEU A 136 3.99 -19.02 20.33
CA LEU A 136 3.73 -17.89 19.44
C LEU A 136 4.89 -16.88 19.48
N ILE A 137 5.38 -16.56 20.67
CA ILE A 137 6.52 -15.66 20.85
C ILE A 137 7.79 -16.26 20.26
N ASP A 138 8.08 -17.53 20.55
CA ASP A 138 9.24 -18.23 19.97
C ASP A 138 9.15 -18.26 18.44
N TYR A 139 7.95 -18.49 17.90
CA TYR A 139 7.75 -18.50 16.46
C TYR A 139 7.96 -17.13 15.82
N ILE A 140 7.34 -16.06 16.33
CA ILE A 140 7.44 -14.75 15.69
C ILE A 140 8.85 -14.14 15.79
N THR A 141 9.63 -14.56 16.80
CA THR A 141 11.02 -14.14 17.00
C THR A 141 12.05 -15.08 16.36
N SER A 142 11.64 -16.25 15.85
CA SER A 142 12.53 -17.25 15.24
C SER A 142 13.22 -16.82 13.94
N GLY A 143 12.78 -15.72 13.34
CA GLY A 143 13.36 -15.19 12.10
C GLY A 143 12.79 -13.82 11.76
N PRO A 144 13.21 -13.23 10.63
CA PRO A 144 12.77 -11.91 10.24
C PRO A 144 11.30 -11.91 9.80
N VAL A 145 10.64 -10.79 10.03
CA VAL A 145 9.29 -10.47 9.55
C VAL A 145 9.34 -9.29 8.59
N VAL A 146 8.31 -9.14 7.76
CA VAL A 146 8.10 -7.91 6.99
C VAL A 146 6.95 -7.14 7.60
N CYS A 147 7.25 -5.99 8.19
CA CYS A 147 6.29 -5.06 8.76
C CYS A 147 5.78 -4.12 7.67
N MET A 148 4.47 -3.92 7.60
CA MET A 148 3.83 -3.06 6.61
C MET A 148 2.74 -2.19 7.22
N GLY A 149 2.71 -0.92 6.84
CA GLY A 149 1.59 -0.01 7.06
C GLY A 149 0.83 0.19 5.76
N TRP A 150 -0.48 -0.04 5.77
CA TRP A 150 -1.36 0.16 4.63
C TRP A 150 -2.49 1.12 4.98
N GLU A 151 -2.85 1.97 4.03
CA GLU A 151 -3.85 3.03 4.16
C GLU A 151 -4.94 2.90 3.09
N GLY A 152 -6.17 3.22 3.48
CA GLY A 152 -7.33 3.33 2.60
C GLY A 152 -8.65 3.24 3.35
N VAL A 153 -9.75 3.58 2.68
CA VAL A 153 -11.09 3.44 3.27
C VAL A 153 -11.39 1.97 3.56
N GLY A 154 -11.79 1.67 4.79
CA GLY A 154 -12.13 0.32 5.25
C GLY A 154 -10.99 -0.70 5.11
N VAL A 155 -9.74 -0.23 5.08
CA VAL A 155 -8.56 -1.07 4.82
C VAL A 155 -8.42 -2.20 5.84
N VAL A 156 -8.77 -1.99 7.11
CA VAL A 156 -8.69 -3.02 8.14
C VAL A 156 -9.59 -4.20 7.81
N ALA A 157 -10.89 -3.93 7.61
CA ALA A 157 -11.88 -4.97 7.33
C ALA A 157 -11.59 -5.67 5.99
N SER A 158 -11.17 -4.92 4.97
CA SER A 158 -10.83 -5.46 3.66
C SER A 158 -9.56 -6.32 3.70
N ALA A 159 -8.52 -5.87 4.42
CA ALA A 159 -7.30 -6.65 4.61
C ALA A 159 -7.57 -7.97 5.33
N ARG A 160 -8.42 -7.96 6.37
CA ARG A 160 -8.84 -9.19 7.07
C ARG A 160 -9.55 -10.17 6.13
N LYS A 161 -10.42 -9.67 5.24
CA LYS A 161 -11.08 -10.49 4.20
C LYS A 161 -10.07 -11.06 3.21
N LEU A 162 -9.13 -10.24 2.72
CA LEU A 162 -8.09 -10.65 1.78
C LEU A 162 -7.13 -11.68 2.40
N ILE A 163 -6.82 -11.54 3.69
CA ILE A 163 -5.97 -12.49 4.43
C ILE A 163 -6.66 -13.84 4.60
N GLY A 164 -7.95 -13.86 4.90
CA GLY A 164 -8.72 -15.08 5.18
C GLY A 164 -8.67 -15.54 6.64
N ALA A 165 -9.41 -16.61 6.95
CA ALA A 165 -9.59 -17.12 8.31
C ALA A 165 -8.26 -17.45 9.01
N THR A 166 -8.21 -17.37 10.35
CA THR A 166 -6.99 -17.64 11.13
C THR A 166 -6.48 -19.06 10.97
N ASN A 167 -7.39 -20.03 10.90
CA ASN A 167 -7.09 -21.40 10.50
C ASN A 167 -7.12 -21.48 8.97
N PRO A 168 -5.98 -21.73 8.28
CA PRO A 168 -5.94 -21.80 6.82
C PRO A 168 -6.88 -22.85 6.21
N LEU A 169 -7.17 -23.94 6.93
CA LEU A 169 -8.12 -24.96 6.46
C LEU A 169 -9.57 -24.47 6.37
N ASN A 170 -9.87 -23.34 7.03
CA ASN A 170 -11.17 -22.66 6.96
C ASN A 170 -11.09 -21.37 6.14
N ALA A 171 -9.95 -21.09 5.49
CA ALA A 171 -9.78 -19.91 4.66
C ALA A 171 -10.13 -20.24 3.21
N GLU A 172 -10.98 -19.42 2.60
CA GLU A 172 -11.46 -19.67 1.23
C GLU A 172 -10.34 -19.54 0.19
N PRO A 173 -10.37 -20.31 -0.90
CA PRO A 173 -9.51 -20.09 -2.06
C PRO A 173 -9.58 -18.65 -2.57
N GLY A 174 -8.44 -18.10 -2.96
CA GLY A 174 -8.27 -16.69 -3.34
C GLY A 174 -7.86 -15.77 -2.17
N THR A 175 -8.06 -16.20 -0.91
CA THR A 175 -7.47 -15.51 0.24
C THR A 175 -6.00 -15.89 0.41
N ILE A 176 -5.21 -15.02 1.05
CA ILE A 176 -3.77 -15.27 1.25
C ILE A 176 -3.56 -16.60 1.98
N ARG A 177 -4.31 -16.86 3.06
CA ARG A 177 -4.14 -18.10 3.84
C ARG A 177 -4.72 -19.32 3.14
N GLY A 178 -5.84 -19.18 2.43
CA GLY A 178 -6.42 -20.27 1.66
C GLY A 178 -5.50 -20.75 0.54
N ASP A 179 -4.81 -19.83 -0.12
CA ASP A 179 -3.89 -20.17 -1.20
C ASP A 179 -2.50 -20.61 -0.70
N LEU A 180 -2.03 -20.03 0.41
CA LEU A 180 -0.61 -20.08 0.77
C LEU A 180 -0.32 -20.74 2.12
N ALA A 181 -1.29 -21.22 2.88
CA ALA A 181 -1.03 -21.85 4.18
C ALA A 181 -1.87 -23.11 4.43
N VAL A 182 -1.38 -23.98 5.31
CA VAL A 182 -2.03 -25.27 5.60
C VAL A 182 -2.31 -25.50 7.10
N GLN A 183 -1.72 -24.71 7.99
CA GLN A 183 -1.82 -24.90 9.44
C GLN A 183 -1.83 -23.56 10.20
N THR A 184 -2.65 -23.46 11.25
CA THR A 184 -2.82 -22.23 12.07
C THR A 184 -1.51 -21.68 12.63
N GLY A 185 -0.59 -22.54 13.09
CA GLY A 185 0.71 -22.12 13.64
C GLY A 185 1.71 -21.61 12.60
N ARG A 186 1.40 -21.74 11.31
CA ARG A 186 2.22 -21.35 10.15
C ARG A 186 1.32 -20.74 9.07
N ASN A 187 0.61 -19.68 9.47
CA ASN A 187 -0.42 -19.04 8.65
C ASN A 187 0.05 -17.75 7.95
N VAL A 188 1.37 -17.62 7.74
CA VAL A 188 2.12 -16.67 6.88
C VAL A 188 1.96 -15.17 7.11
N VAL A 189 0.79 -14.67 7.54
CA VAL A 189 0.48 -13.24 7.60
C VAL A 189 -0.39 -12.91 8.80
N HIS A 190 -0.16 -11.75 9.40
CA HIS A 190 -1.01 -11.08 10.39
C HIS A 190 -1.62 -9.81 9.78
N GLY A 191 -2.79 -9.43 10.27
CA GLY A 191 -3.37 -8.12 10.00
C GLY A 191 -4.28 -7.69 11.15
N SER A 192 -4.23 -6.41 11.50
CA SER A 192 -5.02 -5.81 12.58
C SER A 192 -6.51 -6.13 12.43
N ASP A 193 -7.18 -6.37 13.55
CA ASP A 193 -8.58 -6.82 13.58
C ASP A 193 -9.61 -5.70 13.80
N SER A 194 -9.15 -4.50 14.14
CA SER A 194 -9.96 -3.29 14.32
C SER A 194 -9.15 -2.03 13.94
N PRO A 195 -9.82 -0.91 13.60
CA PRO A 195 -9.14 0.37 13.36
C PRO A 195 -8.29 0.85 14.53
N ASP A 196 -8.75 0.64 15.76
CA ASP A 196 -7.98 0.99 16.96
C ASP A 196 -6.71 0.15 17.09
N ASN A 197 -6.80 -1.16 16.83
CA ASN A 197 -5.62 -2.02 16.78
C ASN A 197 -4.72 -1.68 15.59
N GLY A 198 -5.26 -1.25 14.45
CA GLY A 198 -4.47 -0.73 13.33
C GLY A 198 -3.55 0.42 13.75
N LYS A 199 -4.11 1.43 14.43
CA LYS A 199 -3.36 2.57 14.97
C LYS A 199 -2.34 2.15 16.03
N ARG A 200 -2.77 1.31 16.99
CA ARG A 200 -1.90 0.81 18.07
C ARG A 200 -0.70 0.03 17.51
N GLU A 201 -0.97 -0.92 16.61
CA GLU A 201 0.06 -1.79 16.05
C GLU A 201 1.02 -0.99 15.17
N ILE A 202 0.54 -0.06 14.35
CA ILE A 202 1.44 0.84 13.60
C ILE A 202 2.37 1.60 14.54
N GLY A 203 1.84 2.23 15.60
CA GLY A 203 2.65 2.98 16.56
C GLY A 203 3.61 2.11 17.38
N LEU A 204 3.29 0.83 17.55
CA LEU A 204 4.17 -0.14 18.22
C LEU A 204 5.34 -0.58 17.32
N TRP A 205 5.04 -0.83 16.04
CA TRP A 205 5.99 -1.45 15.12
C TRP A 205 6.80 -0.45 14.29
N PHE A 206 6.31 0.76 14.07
CA PHE A 206 7.00 1.82 13.32
C PHE A 206 7.37 2.99 14.22
N LYS A 207 8.62 3.45 14.12
CA LYS A 207 9.09 4.65 14.80
C LYS A 207 8.62 5.90 14.06
N GLU A 208 8.68 7.04 14.75
CA GLU A 208 8.47 8.33 14.11
C GLU A 208 9.43 8.52 12.93
N GLY A 209 8.89 8.96 11.80
CA GLY A 209 9.63 9.13 10.54
C GLY A 209 9.82 7.86 9.70
N GLU A 210 9.39 6.67 10.15
CA GLU A 210 9.46 5.44 9.34
C GLU A 210 8.27 5.27 8.39
N LEU A 211 7.19 6.05 8.56
CA LEU A 211 6.06 6.10 7.64
C LEU A 211 6.26 7.22 6.62
N CYS A 212 5.93 6.92 5.36
CA CYS A 212 6.03 7.84 4.23
C CYS A 212 4.64 8.39 3.87
N ALA A 213 4.50 9.71 3.88
CA ALA A 213 3.34 10.39 3.32
C ALA A 213 3.56 10.65 1.82
N TRP A 214 2.63 10.20 0.98
CA TRP A 214 2.65 10.42 -0.46
C TRP A 214 1.24 10.31 -1.05
N THR A 215 1.07 10.84 -2.26
CA THR A 215 -0.20 10.84 -3.01
C THR A 215 -0.10 9.84 -4.15
N ALA A 216 -1.05 8.91 -4.22
CA ALA A 216 -1.07 7.91 -5.27
C ALA A 216 -1.65 8.51 -6.56
N VAL A 217 -0.94 8.37 -7.68
CA VAL A 217 -1.43 8.86 -8.98
C VAL A 217 -2.75 8.22 -9.42
N GLN A 218 -3.03 7.02 -8.92
CA GLN A 218 -4.24 6.25 -9.21
C GLN A 218 -5.42 6.61 -8.29
N GLU A 219 -5.21 7.41 -7.25
CA GLU A 219 -6.23 7.75 -6.25
C GLU A 219 -7.55 8.26 -6.85
N PRO A 220 -7.56 9.15 -7.88
CA PRO A 220 -8.80 9.59 -8.52
C PRO A 220 -9.57 8.50 -9.30
N TRP A 221 -8.98 7.32 -9.48
CA TRP A 221 -9.60 6.17 -10.13
C TRP A 221 -10.02 5.07 -9.14
N LEU A 222 -9.64 5.22 -7.87
CA LEU A 222 -9.89 4.26 -6.80
C LEU A 222 -10.94 4.75 -5.79
N VAL A 223 -11.06 6.07 -5.62
CA VAL A 223 -11.95 6.74 -4.66
C VAL A 223 -12.72 7.86 -5.37
N GLU A 224 -14.00 8.03 -5.04
CA GLU A 224 -14.93 9.03 -5.65
C GLU A 224 -14.93 10.40 -4.96
#